data_AF-A0A2H0UUJ4-F1
#
_entry.id   AF-A0A2H0UUJ4-F1
#
_cell.length_a   1.000
_cell.length_b   1.000
_cell.length_c   1.000
_cell.angle_alpha   90.00
_cell.angle_beta   90.00
_cell.angle_gamma   90.00
#
_symmetry.space_group_name_H-M   'P 1'
#
loop_
_entity.id
_entity.type
_entity.pdbx_description
1 polymer ?
#
loop_
_entity_poly.entity_id
_entity_poly.type
_entity_poly.pdbx_seq_one_letter_code
_entity_poly.pdbx_strand_id
1 'polypeptide(L)'
;MKTREKRNLKHFFFALALLIALVFFSVANFSIFKKANNLKEALEIFKEKTAKISQEKGILEGKISQATSSFYLEKIARDELNYKKPGEQVVAFPIVDNSTSSIKMELESKDFWYWILTKIK
;
A
#
# COMPACT_ATOMS: atom_id res chain seq x y z
N MET A 1 -39.12 -68.16 38.17
CA MET A 1 -39.62 -66.98 37.44
C MET A 1 -38.66 -65.77 37.46
N LYS A 2 -37.33 -65.96 37.60
CA LYS A 2 -36.33 -64.88 37.84
C LYS A 2 -35.44 -64.53 36.63
N THR A 3 -35.64 -65.20 35.49
CA THR A 3 -34.73 -65.14 34.33
C THR A 3 -35.18 -64.20 33.22
N ARG A 4 -36.44 -63.74 33.22
CA ARG A 4 -36.95 -62.77 32.21
C ARG A 4 -36.46 -61.34 32.47
N GLU A 5 -36.34 -60.94 33.73
CA GLU A 5 -35.99 -59.57 34.13
C GLU A 5 -34.54 -59.20 33.77
N LYS A 6 -33.60 -60.13 33.95
CA LYS A 6 -32.16 -59.91 33.63
C LYS A 6 -31.87 -59.74 32.14
N ARG A 7 -32.73 -60.20 31.23
CA ARG A 7 -32.52 -60.00 29.77
C ARG A 7 -32.78 -58.55 29.36
N ASN A 8 -33.84 -57.93 29.88
CA ASN A 8 -34.18 -56.55 29.56
C ASN A 8 -33.13 -55.57 30.08
N LEU A 9 -32.51 -55.89 31.23
CA LEU A 9 -31.45 -55.09 31.81
C LEU A 9 -30.17 -55.06 30.95
N LYS A 10 -29.78 -56.21 30.35
CA LYS A 10 -28.61 -56.26 29.45
C LYS A 10 -28.83 -55.45 28.17
N HIS A 11 -30.02 -55.52 27.58
CA HIS A 11 -30.35 -54.71 26.40
C HIS A 11 -30.44 -53.22 26.73
N PHE A 12 -30.92 -52.87 27.93
CA PHE A 12 -30.93 -51.49 28.41
C PHE A 12 -29.50 -50.93 28.59
N PHE A 13 -28.61 -51.68 29.25
CA PHE A 13 -27.20 -51.27 29.38
C PHE A 13 -26.48 -51.19 28.02
N PHE A 14 -26.79 -52.11 27.09
CA PHE A 14 -26.24 -52.06 25.74
C PHE A 14 -26.71 -50.83 24.97
N ALA A 15 -28.00 -50.51 25.02
CA ALA A 15 -28.55 -49.31 24.39
C ALA A 15 -27.97 -48.02 25.00
N LEU A 16 -27.78 -47.98 26.32
CA LEU A 16 -27.16 -46.86 27.01
C LEU A 16 -25.68 -46.67 26.60
N ALA A 17 -24.91 -47.75 26.51
CA ALA A 17 -23.53 -47.71 26.03
C ALA A 17 -23.45 -47.22 24.57
N LEU A 18 -24.38 -47.67 23.72
CA LEU A 18 -24.48 -47.23 22.33
C LEU A 18 -24.79 -45.73 22.23
N LEU A 19 -25.70 -45.23 23.06
CA LEU A 19 -26.04 -43.81 23.12
C LEU A 19 -24.85 -42.96 23.55
N ILE A 20 -24.12 -43.39 24.58
CA ILE A 20 -22.90 -42.70 25.04
C ILE A 20 -21.83 -42.68 23.92
N ALA A 21 -21.63 -43.81 23.24
CA ALA A 21 -20.70 -43.90 22.13
C ALA A 21 -21.09 -42.94 20.99
N LEU A 22 -22.38 -42.84 20.67
CA LEU A 22 -22.89 -41.96 19.61
C LEU A 22 -22.72 -40.47 19.95
N VAL A 23 -22.96 -40.10 21.21
CA VAL A 23 -22.68 -38.74 21.71
C VAL A 23 -21.19 -38.43 21.65
N PHE A 24 -20.33 -39.34 22.12
CA PHE A 24 -18.89 -39.17 22.05
C PHE A 24 -18.40 -38.99 20.60
N PHE A 25 -18.89 -39.82 19.68
CA PHE A 25 -18.53 -39.74 18.27
C PHE A 25 -18.99 -38.42 17.63
N SER A 26 -20.18 -37.95 17.99
CA SER A 26 -20.74 -36.68 17.51
C SER A 26 -19.90 -35.48 17.97
N VAL A 27 -19.50 -35.45 19.25
CA VAL A 27 -18.65 -34.39 19.80
C VAL A 27 -17.26 -34.41 19.18
N ALA A 28 -16.66 -35.60 19.04
CA ALA A 28 -15.35 -35.75 18.39
C ALA A 28 -15.39 -35.23 16.95
N ASN A 29 -16.40 -35.62 16.18
CA ASN A 29 -16.55 -35.20 14.79
C ASN A 29 -16.80 -33.68 14.67
N PHE A 30 -17.62 -33.09 15.55
CA PHE A 30 -17.85 -31.65 15.55
C PHE A 30 -16.57 -30.85 15.84
N SER A 31 -15.72 -31.34 16.74
CA SER A 31 -14.44 -30.69 17.06
C SER A 31 -13.47 -30.71 15.87
N ILE A 32 -13.45 -31.80 15.11
CA ILE A 32 -12.63 -31.96 13.91
C ILE A 32 -13.16 -31.05 12.81
N PHE A 33 -14.48 -31.02 12.61
CA PHE A 33 -15.12 -30.16 11.62
C PHE A 33 -14.84 -28.67 11.88
N LYS A 34 -14.93 -28.23 13.14
CA LYS A 34 -14.60 -26.84 13.51
C LYS A 34 -13.15 -26.49 13.22
N LYS A 35 -12.21 -27.40 13.55
CA LYS A 35 -10.79 -27.21 13.24
C LYS A 35 -10.54 -27.18 11.73
N ALA A 36 -11.18 -28.06 10.96
CA ALA A 36 -11.05 -28.10 9.51
C ALA A 36 -11.51 -26.79 8.85
N ASN A 37 -12.64 -26.22 9.30
CA ASN A 37 -13.12 -24.93 8.79
C ASN A 37 -12.18 -23.78 9.14
N ASN A 38 -11.69 -23.70 10.38
CA ASN A 38 -10.73 -22.67 10.77
C ASN A 38 -9.42 -22.76 9.96
N LEU A 39 -8.93 -23.99 9.71
CA LEU A 39 -7.75 -24.21 8.89
C LEU A 39 -8.00 -23.80 7.42
N LYS A 40 -9.19 -24.07 6.88
CA LYS A 40 -9.57 -23.68 5.53
C LYS A 40 -9.63 -22.15 5.40
N GLU A 41 -10.25 -21.47 6.36
CA GLU A 41 -10.33 -20.00 6.38
C GLU A 41 -8.93 -19.37 6.50
N ALA A 42 -8.08 -19.89 7.40
CA ALA A 42 -6.70 -19.45 7.51
C ALA A 42 -5.94 -19.65 6.19
N LEU A 43 -6.13 -20.78 5.52
CA LEU A 43 -5.49 -21.10 4.25
C LEU A 43 -5.95 -20.17 3.12
N GLU A 44 -7.23 -19.80 3.09
CA GLU A 44 -7.75 -18.79 2.15
C GLU A 44 -7.13 -17.42 2.40
N ILE A 45 -7.03 -16.99 3.66
CA ILE A 45 -6.35 -15.73 4.02
C ILE A 45 -4.88 -15.74 3.60
N PHE A 46 -4.16 -16.84 3.82
CA PHE A 46 -2.76 -16.95 3.41
C PHE A 46 -2.61 -16.96 1.87
N LYS A 47 -3.53 -17.60 1.14
CA LYS A 47 -3.56 -17.54 -0.32
C LYS A 47 -3.80 -16.13 -0.83
N GLU A 48 -4.72 -15.39 -0.22
CA GLU A 48 -4.99 -14.01 -0.60
C GLU A 48 -3.77 -13.11 -0.34
N LYS A 49 -3.13 -13.26 0.83
CA LYS A 49 -1.91 -12.52 1.17
C LYS A 49 -0.76 -12.81 0.21
N THR A 50 -0.55 -14.08 -0.15
CA THR A 50 0.49 -14.47 -1.10
C THR A 50 0.21 -13.93 -2.51
N ALA A 51 -1.05 -13.94 -2.95
CA ALA A 51 -1.44 -13.33 -4.23
C ALA A 51 -1.20 -11.82 -4.24
N LYS A 52 -1.57 -11.10 -3.16
CA LYS A 52 -1.31 -9.65 -3.01
C LYS A 52 0.18 -9.34 -3.05
N ILE A 53 0.98 -10.06 -2.27
CA ILE A 53 2.45 -9.87 -2.26
C ILE A 53 3.05 -10.14 -3.65
N SER A 54 2.57 -11.16 -4.35
CA SER A 54 3.03 -11.45 -5.71
C SER A 54 2.68 -10.34 -6.70
N GLN A 55 1.50 -9.73 -6.59
CA GLN A 55 1.11 -8.58 -7.41
C GLN A 55 1.96 -7.35 -7.09
N GLU A 56 2.15 -7.05 -5.81
CA GLU A 56 2.99 -5.93 -5.36
C GLU A 56 4.43 -6.08 -5.85
N LYS A 57 4.98 -7.30 -5.78
CA LYS A 57 6.31 -7.60 -6.32
C LYS A 57 6.38 -7.31 -7.82
N GLY A 58 5.41 -7.76 -8.61
CA GLY A 58 5.39 -7.50 -10.05
C GLY A 58 5.28 -6.00 -10.39
N ILE A 59 4.47 -5.26 -9.64
CA ILE A 59 4.37 -3.79 -9.78
C ILE A 59 5.72 -3.14 -9.43
N LEU A 60 6.37 -3.57 -8.36
CA LEU A 60 7.64 -3.02 -7.92
C LEU A 60 8.78 -3.34 -8.90
N GLU A 61 8.83 -4.56 -9.43
CA GLU A 61 9.77 -4.95 -10.49
C GLU A 61 9.55 -4.11 -11.76
N GLY A 62 8.29 -3.85 -12.14
CA GLY A 62 7.96 -2.95 -13.24
C GLY A 62 8.43 -1.52 -13.00
N LYS A 63 8.22 -0.97 -11.80
CA LYS A 63 8.72 0.36 -11.41
C LYS A 63 10.24 0.42 -11.39
N ILE A 64 10.91 -0.61 -10.89
CA ILE A 64 12.37 -0.70 -10.92
C ILE A 64 12.84 -0.71 -12.37
N SER A 65 12.26 -1.53 -13.24
CA SER A 65 12.60 -1.58 -14.66
C SER A 65 12.37 -0.24 -15.38
N GLN A 66 11.37 0.54 -14.99
CA GLN A 66 11.16 1.89 -15.50
C GLN A 66 12.20 2.86 -14.96
N ALA A 67 12.51 2.80 -13.67
CA ALA A 67 13.49 3.67 -13.02
C ALA A 67 14.93 3.40 -13.48
N THR A 68 15.27 2.14 -13.78
CA THR A 68 16.57 1.76 -14.34
C THR A 68 16.61 1.85 -15.86
N SER A 69 15.49 2.18 -16.52
CA SER A 69 15.48 2.39 -17.95
C SER A 69 16.38 3.57 -18.32
N SER A 70 17.12 3.43 -19.42
CA SER A 70 18.00 4.48 -19.95
C SER A 70 17.25 5.79 -20.20
N PHE A 71 15.97 5.70 -20.57
CA PHE A 71 15.10 6.85 -20.77
C PHE A 71 14.84 7.64 -19.49
N TYR A 72 14.54 6.96 -18.37
CA TYR A 72 14.30 7.64 -17.09
C TYR A 72 15.58 8.26 -16.53
N LEU A 73 16.70 7.53 -16.62
CA LEU A 73 18.02 8.05 -16.24
C LEU A 73 18.41 9.27 -17.09
N GLU A 74 18.16 9.23 -18.39
CA GLU A 74 18.39 10.37 -19.28
C GLU A 74 17.48 11.54 -18.92
N LYS A 75 16.22 11.29 -18.59
CA LYS A 75 15.28 12.32 -18.17
C LYS A 75 15.76 13.03 -16.91
N ILE A 76 16.14 12.31 -15.86
CA ILE A 76 16.69 12.92 -14.64
C ILE A 76 17.99 13.67 -14.93
N ALA A 77 18.89 13.09 -15.74
CA ALA A 77 20.14 13.75 -16.10
C ALA A 77 19.90 15.10 -16.82
N ARG A 78 18.87 15.19 -17.66
CA ARG A 78 18.50 16.43 -18.36
C ARG A 78 17.75 17.41 -17.47
N ASP A 79 16.72 16.93 -16.76
CA ASP A 79 15.77 17.78 -16.04
C ASP A 79 16.35 18.29 -14.70
N GLU A 80 17.05 17.44 -13.95
CA GLU A 80 17.55 17.77 -12.62
C GLU A 80 19.02 18.17 -12.63
N LEU A 81 19.83 17.54 -13.48
CA LEU A 81 21.28 17.75 -13.51
C LEU A 81 21.73 18.65 -14.67
N ASN A 82 20.81 19.10 -15.53
CA ASN A 82 21.09 19.92 -16.72
C ASN A 82 22.22 19.34 -17.60
N TYR A 83 22.40 18.02 -17.59
CA TYR A 83 23.38 17.36 -18.43
C TYR A 83 22.90 17.32 -19.88
N LYS A 84 23.84 17.57 -20.80
CA LYS A 84 23.61 17.61 -22.24
C LYS A 84 24.21 16.40 -22.94
N LYS A 85 23.59 15.97 -24.04
CA LYS A 85 24.25 15.01 -24.93
C LYS A 85 25.35 15.72 -25.73
N PRO A 86 26.41 14.99 -26.13
CA PRO A 86 27.42 15.55 -27.03
C PRO A 86 26.78 16.01 -28.34
N GLY A 87 26.95 17.29 -28.68
CA GLY A 87 26.38 17.93 -29.88
C GLY A 87 25.17 18.87 -29.63
N GLU A 88 24.69 18.98 -28.39
CA GLU A 88 23.52 19.80 -28.04
C GLU A 88 23.91 21.24 -27.63
N GLN A 89 23.22 22.26 -28.18
CA GLN A 89 23.39 23.67 -27.80
C GLN A 89 22.31 24.08 -26.78
N VAL A 90 22.75 24.47 -25.58
CA VAL A 90 21.88 24.98 -24.51
C VAL A 90 21.77 26.49 -24.66
N VAL A 91 20.54 26.99 -24.84
CA VAL A 91 20.24 28.42 -24.86
C VAL A 91 19.61 28.77 -23.51
N ALA A 92 20.36 29.47 -22.66
CA ALA A 92 19.83 30.03 -21.42
C ALA A 92 19.19 31.38 -21.73
N PHE A 93 17.89 31.51 -21.49
CA PHE A 93 17.22 32.80 -21.56
C PHE A 93 17.54 33.58 -20.27
N PRO A 94 18.10 34.79 -20.35
CA PRO A 94 18.20 35.64 -19.18
C PRO A 94 16.78 35.94 -18.70
N ILE A 95 16.49 35.55 -17.46
CA ILE A 95 15.28 36.00 -16.79
C ILE A 95 15.45 37.51 -16.67
N VAL A 96 14.66 38.28 -17.42
CA VAL A 96 14.58 39.72 -17.21
C VAL A 96 13.82 39.89 -15.91
N ASP A 97 14.56 40.02 -14.82
CA ASP A 97 13.96 40.26 -13.51
C ASP A 97 13.22 41.60 -13.58
N ASN A 98 11.88 41.54 -13.55
CA ASN A 98 11.01 42.71 -13.44
C ASN A 98 11.29 43.56 -12.17
N SER A 99 12.18 43.11 -11.30
CA SER A 99 12.73 43.88 -10.18
C SER A 99 13.59 45.05 -10.64
N THR A 100 14.28 44.96 -11.78
CA THR A 100 15.15 46.04 -12.26
C THR A 100 14.34 47.23 -12.77
N SER A 101 13.18 46.98 -13.40
CA SER A 101 12.23 48.00 -13.82
C SER A 101 11.52 48.66 -12.64
N SER A 102 11.15 47.88 -11.60
CA SER A 102 10.56 48.46 -10.38
C SER A 102 11.55 49.29 -9.58
N ILE A 103 12.82 48.86 -9.48
CA ILE A 103 13.87 49.60 -8.76
C ILE A 103 14.21 50.91 -9.48
N LYS A 104 14.32 50.91 -10.81
CA LYS A 104 14.54 52.14 -11.59
C LYS A 104 13.40 53.13 -11.45
N MET A 105 12.15 52.65 -11.49
CA MET A 105 10.96 53.48 -11.34
C MET A 105 10.83 54.06 -9.91
N GLU A 106 11.24 53.32 -8.88
CA GLU A 106 11.28 53.82 -7.50
C GLU A 106 12.37 54.87 -7.29
N LEU A 107 13.58 54.68 -7.87
CA LEU A 107 14.69 55.63 -7.78
C LEU A 107 14.35 56.98 -8.44
N GLU A 108 13.81 56.98 -9.66
CA GLU A 108 13.39 58.22 -10.34
C GLU A 108 12.29 58.95 -9.58
N SER A 109 11.38 58.21 -8.93
CA SER A 109 10.29 58.84 -8.16
C SER A 109 10.81 59.60 -6.93
N LYS A 110 11.84 59.09 -6.25
CA LYS A 110 12.43 59.75 -5.07
C LYS A 110 13.18 61.03 -5.45
N ASP A 111 13.88 61.03 -6.58
CA ASP A 111 14.59 62.21 -7.09
C ASP A 111 13.61 63.33 -7.48
N PHE A 112 12.45 62.97 -8.06
CA PHE A 112 11.39 63.91 -8.41
C PHE A 112 10.77 64.61 -7.17
N TRP A 113 10.45 63.86 -6.11
CA TRP A 113 9.90 64.44 -4.88
C TRP A 113 10.91 65.31 -4.13
N TYR A 114 12.20 64.92 -4.13
CA TYR A 114 13.26 65.73 -3.54
C TYR A 114 13.34 67.09 -4.25
N TRP A 115 13.34 67.10 -5.59
CA TRP A 115 13.32 68.33 -6.38
C TRP A 115 12.10 69.21 -6.08
N ILE A 116 10.90 68.64 -5.97
CA ILE A 116 9.67 69.38 -5.61
C ILE A 116 9.78 70.02 -4.23
N LEU A 117 10.25 69.28 -3.22
CA LEU A 117 10.35 69.79 -1.85
C LEU A 117 11.36 70.94 -1.74
N THR A 118 12.46 70.91 -2.52
CA THR A 118 13.43 72.03 -2.55
C THR A 118 12.88 73.31 -3.19
N LYS A 119 11.84 73.21 -4.03
CA LYS A 119 11.22 74.34 -4.72
C LYS A 119 10.15 75.09 -3.90
N ILE A 120 9.72 74.52 -2.77
CA ILE A 120 8.62 75.04 -1.93
C ILE A 120 9.14 75.84 -0.72
N LYS A 121 10.46 75.91 -0.52
CA LYS A 121 11.12 76.76 0.48
C LYS A 121 11.69 78.01 -0.16
#